data_AF-A0A5M3VPP3-F1
#
_entry.id   AF-A0A5M3VPP3-F1
#
_cell.length_a   1.000
_cell.length_b   1.000
_cell.length_c   1.000
_cell.angle_alpha   90.00
_cell.angle_beta   90.00
_cell.angle_gamma   90.00
#
_symmetry.space_group_name_H-M   'P 1'
#
loop_
_entity.id
_entity.type
_entity.pdbx_description
1 polymer ?
#
loop_
_entity_poly.entity_id
_entity_poly.type
_entity_poly.pdbx_seq_one_letter_code
_entity_poly.pdbx_strand_id
1 'polypeptide(L)'
;MHKISWFSVTRLVGKGGTHTPLSDAGEGHVLPRWTVEKVGEMGEFTTTIETRLDQAYKGLQEARTSGDDFLADTLTAEIEDLRRLADDHGIPLPR
;
A
#
# COMPACT_ATOMS: atom_id res chain seq x y z
N MET A 1 3.16 10.57 27.06
CA MET A 1 1.99 10.80 26.20
C MET A 1 2.47 11.16 24.80
N HIS A 2 2.64 10.16 23.92
CA HIS A 2 3.02 10.41 22.53
C HIS A 2 1.77 10.33 21.66
N LYS A 3 1.49 11.44 20.96
CA LYS A 3 0.29 11.65 20.15
C LYS A 3 0.43 10.85 18.85
N ILE A 4 -0.43 9.87 18.67
CA ILE A 4 -0.54 9.10 17.44
C ILE A 4 -1.34 9.96 16.45
N SER A 5 -0.68 10.48 15.41
CA SER A 5 -1.35 11.21 14.33
C SER A 5 -1.68 10.22 13.22
N TRP A 6 -2.90 9.71 13.26
CA TRP A 6 -3.52 8.95 12.18
C TRP A 6 -3.98 9.98 11.13
N PHE A 7 -3.37 9.99 9.95
CA PHE A 7 -3.93 10.75 8.84
C PHE A 7 -5.26 10.09 8.42
N SER A 8 -6.35 10.80 8.67
CA SER A 8 -7.71 10.46 8.25
C SER A 8 -7.84 10.43 6.73
N VAL A 9 -8.27 9.31 6.18
CA VAL A 9 -8.91 9.26 4.85
C VAL A 9 -10.42 9.22 5.07
N THR A 10 -11.05 10.39 4.96
CA THR A 10 -12.51 10.53 4.92
C THR A 10 -13.01 10.12 3.54
N ARG A 11 -13.54 8.89 3.41
CA ARG A 11 -14.28 8.46 2.22
C ARG A 11 -15.71 8.99 2.31
N LEU A 12 -16.02 10.00 1.50
CA LEU A 12 -17.36 10.54 1.29
C LEU A 12 -18.19 9.53 0.48
N VAL A 13 -19.23 8.95 1.07
CA VAL A 13 -20.25 8.15 0.35
C VAL A 13 -21.40 9.07 -0.05
N GLY A 14 -21.46 9.40 -1.35
CA GLY A 14 -22.61 10.07 -1.97
C GLY A 14 -23.70 9.07 -2.35
N LYS A 15 -24.92 9.32 -1.87
CA LYS A 15 -26.15 8.58 -2.22
C LYS A 15 -26.81 9.17 -3.48
N GLY A 16 -27.36 8.29 -4.32
CA GLY A 16 -28.61 8.53 -5.06
C GLY A 16 -28.50 8.80 -6.56
N GLY A 17 -29.02 7.87 -7.37
CA GLY A 17 -29.28 8.05 -8.80
C GLY A 17 -30.02 6.83 -9.36
N THR A 18 -31.25 7.06 -9.81
CA THR A 18 -32.28 6.07 -10.14
C THR A 18 -32.01 5.26 -11.41
N HIS A 19 -32.39 3.98 -11.37
CA HIS A 19 -32.40 3.06 -12.50
C HIS A 19 -33.51 3.43 -13.51
N THR A 20 -33.15 3.68 -14.75
CA THR A 20 -34.06 3.64 -15.91
C THR A 20 -33.27 3.07 -17.08
N PRO A 21 -33.68 1.95 -17.70
CA PRO A 21 -32.96 1.38 -18.81
C PRO A 21 -33.36 2.10 -20.10
N LEU A 22 -32.39 2.73 -20.78
CA LEU A 22 -32.55 3.15 -22.16
C LEU A 22 -31.76 2.17 -23.03
N SER A 23 -32.51 1.30 -23.72
CA SER A 23 -31.98 0.52 -24.83
C SER A 23 -31.66 1.45 -25.99
N ASP A 24 -30.40 1.54 -26.40
CA ASP A 24 -30.06 1.69 -27.81
C ASP A 24 -28.65 1.15 -28.08
N ALA A 25 -28.49 0.61 -29.29
CA ALA A 25 -27.40 -0.19 -29.77
C ALA A 25 -26.09 0.59 -29.98
N GLY A 26 -24.96 -0.08 -29.73
CA GLY A 26 -23.64 0.39 -30.13
C GLY A 26 -22.54 -0.52 -29.59
N GLU A 27 -21.85 -1.22 -30.48
CA GLU A 27 -20.61 -1.93 -30.22
C GLU A 27 -19.63 -1.10 -29.37
N GLY A 28 -19.06 -1.67 -28.31
CA GLY A 28 -18.14 -0.94 -27.45
C GLY A 28 -17.37 -1.85 -26.49
N HIS A 29 -16.24 -2.36 -26.97
CA HIS A 29 -15.06 -2.75 -26.20
C HIS A 29 -15.32 -3.50 -24.88
N VAL A 30 -15.41 -4.84 -24.95
CA VAL A 30 -15.34 -5.70 -23.77
C VAL A 30 -13.93 -5.58 -23.19
N LEU A 31 -13.76 -4.74 -22.16
CA LEU A 31 -12.48 -4.68 -21.43
C LEU A 31 -12.19 -6.08 -20.89
N PRO A 32 -10.96 -6.58 -21.07
CA PRO A 32 -10.68 -7.95 -20.71
C PRO A 32 -10.74 -8.12 -19.18
N ARG A 33 -11.34 -9.23 -18.74
CA ARG A 33 -11.70 -9.58 -17.34
C ARG A 33 -10.51 -9.62 -16.35
N TRP A 34 -9.28 -9.37 -16.79
CA TRP A 34 -8.05 -9.45 -15.99
C TRP A 34 -7.67 -8.15 -15.26
N THR A 35 -8.48 -7.09 -15.32
CA THR A 35 -8.12 -5.79 -14.74
C THR A 35 -8.51 -5.63 -13.27
N VAL A 36 -9.61 -6.25 -12.82
CA VAL A 36 -10.12 -6.03 -11.44
C VAL A 36 -9.32 -6.82 -10.41
N GLU A 37 -8.91 -8.05 -10.71
CA GLU A 37 -8.14 -8.91 -9.80
C GLU A 37 -6.69 -8.39 -9.63
N LYS A 38 -6.04 -7.99 -10.72
CA LYS A 38 -4.69 -7.42 -10.72
C LYS A 38 -4.58 -6.14 -9.88
N VAL A 39 -5.61 -5.31 -9.88
CA VAL A 39 -5.66 -4.08 -9.05
C VAL A 39 -5.85 -4.42 -7.57
N GLY A 40 -6.60 -5.47 -7.25
CA GLY A 40 -6.74 -5.98 -5.88
C GLY A 40 -5.43 -6.54 -5.32
N GLU A 41 -4.73 -7.38 -6.09
CA GLU A 41 -3.41 -7.92 -5.73
C GLU A 41 -2.36 -6.82 -5.54
N MET A 42 -2.31 -5.83 -6.44
CA MET A 42 -1.37 -4.71 -6.30
C MET A 42 -1.62 -3.91 -5.02
N GLY A 43 -2.87 -3.74 -4.60
CA GLY A 43 -3.22 -3.06 -3.35
C GLY A 43 -2.78 -3.82 -2.09
N GLU A 44 -3.01 -5.14 -2.05
CA GLU A 44 -2.64 -5.98 -0.90
C GLU A 44 -1.12 -6.11 -0.77
N PHE A 45 -0.42 -6.30 -1.89
CA PHE A 45 1.04 -6.38 -1.91
C PHE A 45 1.68 -5.05 -1.50
N THR A 46 1.18 -3.92 -2.02
CA THR A 46 1.61 -2.57 -1.59
C THR A 46 1.42 -2.38 -0.09
N THR A 47 0.22 -2.68 0.43
CA THR A 47 -0.09 -2.56 1.87
C THR A 47 0.86 -3.40 2.72
N THR A 48 1.23 -4.59 2.23
CA THR A 48 2.16 -5.49 2.91
C THR A 48 3.57 -4.89 2.99
N ILE A 49 4.08 -4.35 1.88
CA ILE A 49 5.41 -3.70 1.86
C ILE A 49 5.41 -2.49 2.80
N GLU A 50 4.41 -1.62 2.71
CA GLU A 50 4.30 -0.43 3.56
C GLU A 50 4.27 -0.79 5.06
N THR A 51 3.49 -1.81 5.42
CA THR A 51 3.38 -2.28 6.81
C THR A 51 4.73 -2.81 7.33
N ARG A 52 5.44 -3.62 6.53
CA ARG A 52 6.73 -4.17 6.93
C ARG A 52 7.82 -3.09 7.03
N LEU A 53 7.81 -2.11 6.12
CA LEU A 53 8.73 -0.97 6.21
C LEU A 53 8.51 -0.17 7.49
N ASP A 54 7.26 0.16 7.83
CA ASP A 54 6.94 0.87 9.07
C ASP A 54 7.42 0.11 10.32
N GLN A 55 7.20 -1.22 10.35
CA GLN A 55 7.70 -2.08 11.42
C GLN A 55 9.23 -2.09 11.51
N ALA A 56 9.90 -2.25 10.37
CA ALA A 56 11.36 -2.30 10.33
C ALA A 56 12.00 -0.97 10.74
N TYR A 57 11.42 0.17 10.35
CA TYR A 57 11.89 1.49 10.79
C TYR A 57 11.75 1.70 12.30
N LYS A 58 10.60 1.31 12.87
CA LYS A 58 10.37 1.39 14.32
C LYS A 58 11.35 0.51 15.07
N GLY A 59 11.50 -0.74 14.65
CA GLY A 59 12.46 -1.67 15.23
C GLY A 59 13.90 -1.15 15.12
N LEU A 60 14.29 -0.53 14.00
CA LEU A 60 15.63 0.01 13.80
C LEU A 60 15.91 1.16 14.77
N GLN A 61 14.92 2.05 14.95
CA GLN A 61 15.04 3.14 15.91
C GLN A 61 15.20 2.60 17.35
N GLU A 62 14.43 1.57 17.71
CA GLU A 62 14.53 0.91 19.01
C GLU A 62 15.89 0.22 19.20
N ALA A 63 16.35 -0.57 18.23
CA ALA A 63 17.64 -1.25 18.23
C ALA A 63 18.81 -0.28 18.40
N ARG A 64 18.80 0.84 17.67
CA ARG A 64 19.80 1.91 17.82
C ARG A 64 19.75 2.56 19.19
N THR A 65 18.56 2.72 19.77
CA THR A 65 18.39 3.34 21.09
C THR A 65 18.85 2.39 22.21
N SER A 66 18.67 1.09 22.05
CA SER A 66 19.12 0.07 23.00
C SER A 66 20.58 -0.35 22.83
N GLY A 67 21.24 0.05 21.73
CA GLY A 67 22.60 -0.38 21.39
C GLY A 67 22.69 -1.83 20.90
N ASP A 68 21.62 -2.34 20.28
CA ASP A 68 21.60 -3.66 19.65
C ASP A 68 22.05 -3.54 18.19
N ASP A 69 23.37 -3.55 17.99
CA ASP A 69 24.00 -3.34 16.68
C ASP A 69 23.62 -4.45 15.68
N PHE A 70 23.50 -5.70 16.16
CA PHE A 70 23.12 -6.83 15.29
C PHE A 70 21.69 -6.71 14.79
N LEU A 71 20.75 -6.34 15.66
CA LEU A 71 19.37 -6.10 15.26
C LEU A 71 19.27 -4.88 14.33
N ALA A 72 20.05 -3.82 14.58
CA ALA A 72 20.09 -2.64 13.72
C ALA A 72 20.59 -2.97 12.30
N ASP A 73 21.64 -3.77 12.16
CA ASP A 73 22.16 -4.20 10.86
C ASP A 73 21.14 -5.08 10.12
N THR A 74 20.52 -6.03 10.82
CA THR A 74 19.48 -6.91 10.27
C THR A 74 18.30 -6.12 9.74
N LEU A 75 17.80 -5.16 10.52
CA LEU A 75 16.65 -4.33 10.12
C LEU A 75 17.00 -3.36 8.99
N THR A 76 18.24 -2.87 8.94
CA THR A 76 18.71 -2.04 7.82
C THR A 76 18.70 -2.83 6.51
N ALA A 77 19.21 -4.06 6.51
CA ALA A 77 19.18 -4.93 5.33
C ALA A 77 17.75 -5.25 4.87
N GLU A 78 16.85 -5.54 5.80
CA GLU A 78 15.43 -5.78 5.48
C GLU A 78 14.76 -4.55 4.84
N ILE A 79 15.04 -3.34 5.33
CA ILE A 79 14.53 -2.09 4.74
C ILE A 79 15.02 -1.93 3.30
N GLU A 80 16.29 -2.21 3.04
CA GLU A 80 16.87 -2.14 1.70
C GLU A 80 16.22 -3.16 0.75
N ASP A 81 16.01 -4.39 1.22
CA ASP A 81 15.37 -5.45 0.44
C ASP A 81 13.89 -5.13 0.14
N LEU A 82 13.14 -4.60 1.11
CA LEU A 82 11.75 -4.19 0.91
C LEU A 82 11.63 -3.01 -0.05
N ARG A 83 12.56 -2.06 0.00
CA ARG A 83 12.62 -0.93 -0.95
C ARG A 83 12.92 -1.41 -2.36
N ARG A 84 13.91 -2.30 -2.52
CA ARG A 84 14.21 -2.90 -3.83
C ARG A 84 13.01 -3.68 -4.36
N LEU A 85 12.34 -4.45 -3.51
CA LEU A 85 11.14 -5.19 -3.90
C LEU A 85 10.03 -4.24 -4.38
N ALA A 86 9.83 -3.11 -3.69
CA ALA A 86 8.86 -2.13 -4.16
C ALA A 86 9.23 -1.54 -5.53
N ASP A 87 10.50 -1.18 -5.72
CA ASP A 87 11.00 -0.64 -6.99
C ASP A 87 10.85 -1.65 -8.14
N ASP A 88 11.20 -2.91 -7.91
CA ASP A 88 11.07 -4.01 -8.89
C ASP A 88 9.61 -4.21 -9.34
N HIS A 89 8.66 -3.92 -8.45
CA HIS A 89 7.23 -4.04 -8.71
C HIS A 89 6.55 -2.70 -9.07
N GLY A 90 7.31 -1.61 -9.21
CA GLY A 90 6.81 -0.29 -9.59
C GLY A 90 5.92 0.38 -8.53
N ILE A 91 6.12 0.05 -7.25
CA ILE A 91 5.35 0.59 -6.13
C ILE A 91 6.00 1.88 -5.63
N PRO A 92 5.28 3.01 -5.67
CA PRO A 92 5.82 4.28 -5.19
C PRO A 92 5.87 4.28 -3.66
N LEU A 93 7.07 4.22 -3.10
CA LEU A 93 7.27 4.37 -1.65
C LEU A 93 7.56 5.83 -1.26
N PRO A 94 7.10 6.27 -0.07
CA PRO A 94 7.55 7.54 0.50
C PRO A 94 9.06 7.49 0.80
N ARG A 95 9.76 8.59 0.48
CA ARG A 95 11.21 8.73 0.72
C ARG A 95 11.56 8.98 2.18
#